data_AF-A0A8T7N4S1-F1
#
_entry.id   AF-A0A8T7N4S1-F1
#
_cell.length_a   1.000
_cell.length_b   1.000
_cell.length_c   1.000
_cell.angle_alpha   90.00
_cell.angle_beta   90.00
_cell.angle_gamma   90.00
#
_symmetry.space_group_name_H-M   'P 1'
#
loop_
_entity.id
_entity.type
_entity.pdbx_description
1 polymer ?
#
loop_
_entity_poly.entity_id
_entity_poly.type
_entity_poly.pdbx_seq_one_letter_code
_entity_poly.pdbx_strand_id
1 'polypeptide(L)'
;QVDAEQFGGQQMTVNYHIRGRIIQVPSNYDPEKRTYSGIWDGSLKPAYSNNPAWCLWDMLTHPRYGMGKRLVAADVDKWALYAIGQYCDQTVPDGFGGTEPRMTFNAYLSQQRKAWDVLSDFCSAMRCMPVWNGQTLTFVQDRPSDVVWPYTNCDVVVDDNGVGFRYSFSALKDRHTAVEVNYTDPQNGWQTSTELVEDPEAILRYGRNLLKMDAFGCTSRGQAHRAGLWVIKTGLLETQTVDFTLGSQGLRHTPGDIIEICDNDYAGTMTGGR
;
A
#
# COMPACT_ATOMS: atom_id res chain seq x y z
N GLN A 1 36.03 -17.95 -23.82
CA GLN A 1 36.24 -16.59 -24.34
C GLN A 1 35.72 -16.59 -25.76
N VAL A 2 34.68 -15.81 -26.04
CA VAL A 2 34.17 -15.63 -27.41
C VAL A 2 34.72 -14.30 -27.90
N ASP A 3 35.40 -14.33 -29.04
CA ASP A 3 36.15 -13.20 -29.57
C ASP A 3 35.22 -12.14 -30.18
N ALA A 4 35.47 -10.87 -29.86
CA ALA A 4 34.56 -9.78 -30.20
C ALA A 4 34.56 -9.45 -31.71
N GLU A 5 35.56 -9.91 -32.47
CA GLU A 5 35.68 -9.69 -33.92
C GLU A 5 34.69 -10.52 -34.75
N GLN A 6 34.06 -11.56 -34.19
CA GLN A 6 33.05 -12.36 -34.91
C GLN A 6 31.67 -11.68 -35.01
N PHE A 7 31.43 -10.61 -34.24
CA PHE A 7 30.18 -9.87 -34.23
C PHE A 7 30.38 -8.54 -34.96
N GLY A 8 30.22 -8.55 -36.28
CA GLY A 8 30.43 -7.38 -37.15
C GLY A 8 29.60 -6.14 -36.76
N GLY A 9 30.08 -5.37 -35.78
CA GLY A 9 29.51 -4.10 -35.34
C GLY A 9 28.19 -4.19 -34.55
N GLN A 10 27.61 -5.36 -34.34
CA GLN A 10 26.41 -5.53 -33.52
C GLN A 10 26.79 -5.67 -32.04
N GLN A 11 26.47 -4.65 -31.24
CA GLN A 11 26.53 -4.76 -29.78
C GLN A 11 25.64 -5.91 -29.32
N MET A 12 26.23 -6.93 -28.71
CA MET A 12 25.47 -7.99 -28.07
C MET A 12 24.80 -7.45 -26.80
N THR A 13 23.47 -7.49 -26.76
CA THR A 13 22.72 -7.23 -25.53
C THR A 13 22.77 -8.50 -24.67
N VAL A 14 23.39 -8.41 -23.49
CA VAL A 14 23.40 -9.48 -22.50
C VAL A 14 22.45 -9.12 -21.36
N ASN A 15 21.50 -10.02 -21.07
CA ASN A 15 20.54 -9.85 -19.99
C ASN A 15 20.98 -10.67 -18.78
N TYR A 16 20.92 -10.09 -17.59
CA TYR A 16 21.28 -10.74 -16.33
C TYR A 16 20.11 -10.72 -15.36
N HIS A 17 19.81 -11.86 -14.75
CA HIS A 17 18.90 -11.94 -13.60
C HIS A 17 19.74 -11.91 -12.33
N ILE A 18 19.67 -10.79 -11.59
CA ILE A 18 20.48 -10.56 -10.39
C ILE A 18 19.59 -10.38 -9.18
N ARG A 19 20.07 -10.85 -8.02
CA ARG A 19 19.50 -10.41 -6.74
C ARG A 19 19.83 -8.92 -6.58
N GLY A 20 18.86 -8.18 -6.07
CA GLY A 20 19.02 -6.76 -5.76
C GLY A 20 19.98 -6.50 -4.60
N ARG A 21 19.82 -5.35 -3.96
CA ARG A 21 20.71 -4.90 -2.89
C ARG A 21 20.55 -5.73 -1.62
N ILE A 22 21.64 -5.89 -0.88
CA ILE A 22 21.58 -6.27 0.55
C ILE A 22 21.08 -5.06 1.34
N ILE A 23 19.99 -5.23 2.07
CA ILE A 23 19.32 -4.20 2.86
C ILE A 23 19.31 -4.58 4.34
N GLN A 24 18.93 -3.65 5.20
CA GLN A 24 18.73 -3.93 6.62
C GLN A 24 17.34 -4.50 6.87
N VAL A 25 17.28 -5.69 7.47
CA VAL A 25 16.03 -6.39 7.83
C VAL A 25 16.06 -6.77 9.31
N PRO A 26 14.92 -7.09 9.97
CA PRO A 26 14.89 -7.53 11.35
C PRO A 26 15.83 -8.71 11.59
N SER A 27 16.55 -8.68 12.71
CA SER A 27 17.42 -9.76 13.14
C SER A 27 16.70 -11.12 13.18
N ASN A 28 15.41 -11.11 13.53
CA ASN A 28 14.57 -12.29 13.68
C ASN A 28 13.80 -12.72 12.42
N TYR A 29 14.00 -12.02 11.29
CA TYR A 29 13.37 -12.30 10.01
C TYR A 29 14.23 -13.24 9.15
N ASP A 30 13.63 -14.27 8.58
CA ASP A 30 14.21 -15.11 7.54
C ASP A 30 13.69 -14.64 6.17
N PRO A 31 14.51 -13.97 5.34
CA PRO A 31 14.06 -13.42 4.07
C PRO A 31 13.81 -14.46 2.98
N GLU A 32 14.35 -15.68 3.11
CA GLU A 32 14.11 -16.75 2.14
C GLU A 32 12.80 -17.46 2.43
N LYS A 33 12.54 -17.74 3.72
CA LYS A 33 11.29 -18.37 4.17
C LYS A 33 10.15 -17.38 4.42
N ARG A 34 10.46 -16.08 4.48
CA ARG A 34 9.54 -14.99 4.82
C ARG A 34 8.87 -15.16 6.18
N THR A 35 9.62 -15.66 7.15
CA THR A 35 9.11 -15.96 8.49
C THR A 35 9.81 -15.13 9.54
N TYR A 36 9.07 -14.81 10.61
CA TYR A 36 9.55 -14.04 11.75
C TYR A 36 9.55 -14.96 12.97
N SER A 37 10.66 -15.00 13.71
CA SER A 37 10.87 -15.94 14.81
C SER A 37 11.02 -15.23 16.15
N GLY A 38 10.26 -15.63 17.16
CA GLY A 38 10.31 -14.99 18.49
C GLY A 38 9.92 -13.51 18.49
N ILE A 39 10.23 -12.83 19.58
CA ILE A 39 9.99 -11.39 19.76
C ILE A 39 11.16 -10.62 19.17
N TRP A 40 10.87 -9.63 18.33
CA TRP A 40 11.89 -8.75 17.79
C TRP A 40 12.31 -7.68 18.81
N ASP A 41 13.62 -7.51 19.01
CA ASP A 41 14.21 -6.54 19.92
C ASP A 41 14.51 -5.18 19.24
N GLY A 42 14.14 -5.02 17.97
CA GLY A 42 14.42 -3.82 17.19
C GLY A 42 15.79 -3.79 16.51
N SER A 43 16.60 -4.85 16.64
CA SER A 43 17.91 -4.96 15.98
C SER A 43 17.79 -5.37 14.51
N LEU A 44 18.72 -4.91 13.66
CA LEU A 44 18.71 -5.17 12.23
C LEU A 44 19.95 -6.00 11.82
N LYS A 45 19.81 -6.79 10.76
CA LYS A 45 20.89 -7.53 10.11
C LYS A 45 20.88 -7.26 8.60
N PRO A 46 22.06 -7.31 7.93
CA PRO A 46 22.13 -7.21 6.49
C PRO A 46 21.63 -8.51 5.84
N ALA A 47 20.64 -8.42 4.96
CA ALA A 47 20.20 -9.53 4.11
C ALA A 47 19.54 -9.04 2.82
N TYR A 48 19.47 -9.90 1.80
CA TYR A 48 18.64 -9.61 0.63
C TYR A 48 17.17 -9.86 0.96
N SER A 49 16.28 -8.92 0.62
CA SER A 49 14.83 -9.14 0.67
C SER A 49 14.15 -8.28 -0.38
N ASN A 50 13.00 -8.76 -0.86
CA ASN A 50 12.09 -8.03 -1.75
C ASN A 50 10.74 -7.75 -1.07
N ASN A 51 10.73 -7.75 0.27
CA ASN A 51 9.60 -7.24 1.04
C ASN A 51 9.62 -5.70 0.96
N PRO A 52 8.54 -5.06 0.46
CA PRO A 52 8.50 -3.60 0.26
C PRO A 52 8.75 -2.79 1.54
N ALA A 53 8.39 -3.27 2.72
CA ALA A 53 8.58 -2.54 3.98
C ALA A 53 10.07 -2.35 4.30
N TRP A 54 10.87 -3.39 4.10
CA TRP A 54 12.32 -3.34 4.32
C TRP A 54 13.05 -2.61 3.20
N CYS A 55 12.57 -2.73 1.95
CA CYS A 55 13.06 -1.91 0.85
C CYS A 55 12.82 -0.42 1.09
N LEU A 56 11.66 -0.06 1.66
CA LEU A 56 11.34 1.31 2.05
C LEU A 56 12.24 1.80 3.21
N TRP A 57 12.45 0.97 4.24
CA TRP A 57 13.37 1.30 5.33
C TRP A 57 14.77 1.66 4.81
N ASP A 58 15.32 0.86 3.90
CA ASP A 58 16.61 1.11 3.28
C ASP A 58 16.61 2.41 2.47
N MET A 59 15.56 2.66 1.66
CA MET A 59 15.41 3.92 0.93
C MET A 59 15.37 5.13 1.86
N LEU A 60 14.70 5.05 3.01
CA LEU A 60 14.58 6.17 3.94
C LEU A 60 15.87 6.44 4.71
N THR A 61 16.59 5.39 5.11
CA THR A 61 17.72 5.51 6.03
C THR A 61 19.08 5.57 5.35
N HIS A 62 19.19 5.17 4.08
CA HIS A 62 20.50 5.10 3.43
C HIS A 62 21.06 6.50 3.07
N PRO A 63 22.31 6.83 3.46
CA PRO A 63 22.87 8.18 3.32
C PRO A 63 23.23 8.59 1.88
N ARG A 64 23.46 7.61 0.98
CA ARG A 64 23.94 7.87 -0.39
C ARG A 64 22.85 8.17 -1.43
N TYR A 65 21.88 7.27 -1.57
CA TYR A 65 20.80 7.36 -2.58
C TYR A 65 19.41 7.55 -1.95
N GLY A 66 19.33 7.38 -0.63
CA GLY A 66 18.11 7.48 0.13
C GLY A 66 17.92 8.84 0.78
N MET A 67 16.99 8.90 1.73
CA MET A 67 16.70 10.10 2.51
C MET A 67 17.55 10.21 3.78
N GLY A 68 18.55 9.33 3.96
CA GLY A 68 19.34 9.20 5.21
C GLY A 68 20.17 10.42 5.61
N LYS A 69 20.34 11.41 4.72
CA LYS A 69 20.97 12.71 5.06
C LYS A 69 20.00 13.69 5.73
N ARG A 70 18.69 13.47 5.57
CA ARG A 70 17.60 14.34 6.05
C ARG A 70 16.77 13.67 7.13
N LEU A 71 16.63 12.34 7.05
CA LEU A 71 15.96 11.50 8.04
C LEU A 71 16.99 10.61 8.70
N VAL A 72 17.04 10.61 10.03
CA VAL A 72 17.81 9.64 10.80
C VAL A 72 16.92 8.41 11.02
N ALA A 73 17.53 7.24 11.25
CA ALA A 73 16.78 6.01 11.55
C ALA A 73 15.84 6.13 12.76
N ALA A 74 16.10 7.07 13.68
CA ALA A 74 15.24 7.37 14.82
C ALA A 74 13.95 8.11 14.40
N ASP A 75 13.96 8.81 13.27
CA ASP A 75 12.82 9.58 12.76
C ASP A 75 11.83 8.69 11.99
N VAL A 76 12.13 7.41 11.82
CA VAL A 76 11.29 6.45 11.06
C VAL A 76 10.77 5.38 12.01
N ASP A 77 9.47 5.17 12.00
CA ASP A 77 8.81 4.16 12.83
C ASP A 77 9.05 2.74 12.29
N LYS A 78 10.14 2.13 12.77
CA LYS A 78 10.50 0.75 12.42
C LYS A 78 9.49 -0.29 12.93
N TRP A 79 8.69 0.03 13.95
CA TRP A 79 7.72 -0.90 14.53
C TRP A 79 6.47 -1.00 13.65
N ALA A 80 6.00 0.14 13.14
CA ALA A 80 4.95 0.17 12.11
C ALA A 80 5.39 -0.62 10.86
N LEU A 81 6.61 -0.37 10.37
CA LEU A 81 7.16 -1.10 9.22
C LEU A 81 7.33 -2.60 9.48
N TYR A 82 7.61 -3.00 10.73
CA TYR A 82 7.66 -4.42 11.09
C TYR A 82 6.31 -5.11 10.94
N ALA A 83 5.23 -4.48 11.46
CA ALA A 83 3.88 -5.02 11.32
C ALA A 83 3.43 -5.09 9.84
N ILE A 84 3.75 -4.04 9.06
CA ILE A 84 3.50 -4.00 7.61
C ILE A 84 4.30 -5.09 6.90
N GLY A 85 5.57 -5.27 7.25
CA GLY A 85 6.44 -6.30 6.70
C GLY A 85 5.87 -7.71 6.92
N GLN A 86 5.38 -8.00 8.14
CA GLN A 86 4.71 -9.27 8.43
C GLN A 86 3.45 -9.46 7.58
N TYR A 87 2.66 -8.41 7.37
CA TYR A 87 1.47 -8.48 6.52
C TYR A 87 1.80 -8.72 5.04
N CYS A 88 2.84 -8.09 4.51
CA CYS A 88 3.31 -8.28 3.14
C CYS A 88 3.81 -9.70 2.87
N ASP A 89 4.40 -10.35 3.88
CA ASP A 89 4.94 -11.71 3.77
C ASP A 89 3.89 -12.82 3.95
N GLN A 90 2.65 -12.49 4.32
CA GLN A 90 1.59 -13.49 4.44
C GLN A 90 1.33 -14.19 3.11
N THR A 91 1.23 -15.51 3.16
CA THR A 91 0.85 -16.33 2.00
C THR A 91 -0.62 -16.12 1.65
N VAL A 92 -0.89 -15.71 0.41
CA VAL A 92 -2.24 -15.53 -0.14
C VAL A 92 -2.40 -16.31 -1.44
N PRO A 93 -3.64 -16.63 -1.86
CA PRO A 93 -3.88 -17.18 -3.18
C PRO A 93 -3.37 -16.25 -4.29
N ASP A 94 -2.70 -16.84 -5.28
CA ASP A 94 -2.21 -16.11 -6.46
C ASP A 94 -3.32 -15.80 -7.49
N GLY A 95 -4.51 -16.39 -7.33
CA GLY A 95 -5.64 -16.28 -8.26
C GLY A 95 -5.64 -17.32 -9.39
N PHE A 96 -4.63 -18.20 -9.44
CA PHE A 96 -4.40 -19.21 -10.48
C PHE A 96 -4.23 -20.63 -9.92
N GLY A 97 -4.58 -20.85 -8.65
CA GLY A 97 -4.55 -22.15 -7.99
C GLY A 97 -3.30 -22.41 -7.15
N GLY A 98 -2.39 -21.45 -7.05
CA GLY A 98 -1.22 -21.47 -6.19
C GLY A 98 -1.31 -20.46 -5.06
N THR A 99 -0.17 -20.25 -4.40
CA THR A 99 -0.03 -19.25 -3.35
C THR A 99 1.25 -18.45 -3.52
N GLU A 100 1.20 -17.19 -3.15
CA GLU A 100 2.34 -16.28 -3.18
C GLU A 100 2.33 -15.35 -1.96
N PRO A 101 3.45 -14.68 -1.65
CA PRO A 101 3.45 -13.61 -0.67
C PRO A 101 2.48 -12.49 -1.09
N ARG A 102 1.78 -11.91 -0.12
CA ARG A 102 0.75 -10.89 -0.35
C ARG A 102 1.26 -9.73 -1.21
N MET A 103 2.44 -9.21 -0.87
CA MET A 103 3.08 -8.09 -1.55
C MET A 103 4.57 -8.36 -1.69
N THR A 104 5.05 -8.26 -2.92
CA THR A 104 6.48 -8.27 -3.25
C THR A 104 6.85 -7.00 -4.00
N PHE A 105 8.13 -6.64 -3.93
CA PHE A 105 8.62 -5.41 -4.53
C PHE A 105 9.99 -5.62 -5.18
N ASN A 106 9.99 -5.57 -6.51
CA ASN A 106 11.19 -5.67 -7.33
C ASN A 106 11.19 -4.47 -8.29
N ALA A 107 11.87 -3.38 -7.89
CA ALA A 107 11.99 -2.17 -8.71
C ALA A 107 13.45 -1.81 -8.96
N TYR A 108 13.70 -1.24 -10.13
CA TYR A 108 15.00 -0.68 -10.51
C TYR A 108 14.91 0.85 -10.59
N LEU A 109 15.59 1.53 -9.68
CA LEU A 109 15.62 3.00 -9.58
C LEU A 109 16.90 3.53 -10.22
N SER A 110 16.82 3.98 -11.47
CA SER A 110 17.98 4.53 -12.22
C SER A 110 17.95 6.05 -12.41
N GLN A 111 16.78 6.67 -12.26
CA GLN A 111 16.57 8.09 -12.53
C GLN A 111 16.36 8.88 -11.23
N GLN A 112 16.80 10.14 -11.22
CA GLN A 112 16.54 11.05 -10.12
C GLN A 112 15.06 11.46 -10.14
N ARG A 113 14.37 11.23 -9.03
CA ARG A 113 12.97 11.61 -8.82
C ARG A 113 12.81 12.35 -7.49
N LYS A 114 11.69 13.05 -7.31
CA LYS A 114 11.39 13.69 -6.02
C LYS A 114 11.22 12.60 -4.97
N ALA A 115 11.79 12.83 -3.79
CA ALA A 115 11.77 11.85 -2.72
C ALA A 115 10.34 11.48 -2.28
N TRP A 116 9.42 12.44 -2.28
CA TRP A 116 8.02 12.21 -1.95
C TRP A 116 7.30 11.31 -2.97
N ASP A 117 7.59 11.47 -4.26
CA ASP A 117 7.00 10.63 -5.31
C ASP A 117 7.48 9.18 -5.15
N VAL A 118 8.78 8.98 -4.89
CA VAL A 118 9.34 7.63 -4.65
C VAL A 118 8.75 7.03 -3.37
N LEU A 119 8.65 7.80 -2.28
CA LEU A 119 8.02 7.36 -1.04
C LEU A 119 6.57 6.92 -1.26
N SER A 120 5.80 7.74 -1.98
CA SER A 120 4.41 7.44 -2.35
C SER A 120 4.30 6.17 -3.17
N ASP A 121 5.24 5.92 -4.10
CA ASP A 121 5.26 4.69 -4.91
C ASP A 121 5.55 3.42 -4.09
N PHE A 122 6.46 3.51 -3.10
CA PHE A 122 6.67 2.40 -2.15
C PHE A 122 5.42 2.16 -1.29
N CYS A 123 4.78 3.25 -0.85
CA CYS A 123 3.60 3.20 -0.02
C CYS A 123 2.38 2.61 -0.77
N SER A 124 2.20 2.97 -2.04
CA SER A 124 1.12 2.44 -2.88
C SER A 124 1.25 0.92 -3.09
N ALA A 125 2.47 0.39 -3.25
CA ALA A 125 2.71 -1.04 -3.35
C ALA A 125 2.28 -1.83 -2.10
N MET A 126 2.31 -1.19 -0.92
CA MET A 126 1.92 -1.78 0.36
C MET A 126 0.50 -1.41 0.81
N ARG A 127 -0.21 -0.57 0.06
CA ARG A 127 -1.47 0.07 0.47
C ARG A 127 -1.34 0.79 1.81
N CYS A 128 -0.25 1.53 1.98
CA CYS A 128 -0.06 2.36 3.15
C CYS A 128 0.00 3.84 2.80
N MET A 129 -0.19 4.69 3.81
CA MET A 129 0.01 6.12 3.75
C MET A 129 1.11 6.54 4.73
N PRO A 130 2.09 7.35 4.29
CA PRO A 130 3.07 7.93 5.21
C PRO A 130 2.41 9.05 6.02
N VAL A 131 2.58 9.02 7.34
CA VAL A 131 2.02 10.01 8.27
C VAL A 131 3.11 10.53 9.17
N TRP A 132 3.19 11.85 9.32
CA TRP A 132 4.04 12.47 10.34
C TRP A 132 3.24 12.66 11.62
N ASN A 133 3.58 11.92 12.68
CA ASN A 133 2.84 11.99 13.96
C ASN A 133 3.35 13.10 14.91
N GLY A 134 4.26 13.96 14.43
CA GLY A 134 4.90 15.02 15.22
C GLY A 134 6.28 14.64 15.77
N GLN A 135 6.60 13.35 15.86
CA GLN A 135 7.90 12.85 16.33
C GLN A 135 8.62 12.01 15.28
N THR A 136 7.88 11.10 14.65
CA THR A 136 8.41 10.15 13.66
C THR A 136 7.51 10.07 12.44
N LEU A 137 8.10 9.68 11.32
CA LEU A 137 7.42 9.23 10.12
C LEU A 137 6.91 7.81 10.38
N THR A 138 5.60 7.68 10.59
CA THR A 138 4.90 6.41 10.74
C THR A 138 4.14 6.06 9.47
N PHE A 139 3.69 4.82 9.37
CA PHE A 139 3.01 4.29 8.19
C PHE A 139 1.72 3.62 8.61
N VAL A 140 0.63 4.05 8.00
CA VAL A 140 -0.69 3.49 8.27
C VAL A 140 -1.08 2.66 7.07
N GLN A 141 -1.30 1.37 7.28
CA GLN A 141 -1.63 0.42 6.23
C GLN A 141 -3.11 0.10 6.23
N ASP A 142 -3.72 0.07 5.05
CA ASP A 142 -5.05 -0.48 4.83
C ASP A 142 -5.02 -2.00 5.04
N ARG A 143 -5.42 -2.41 6.24
CA ARG A 143 -5.59 -3.81 6.65
C ARG A 143 -6.74 -3.92 7.65
N PRO A 144 -7.43 -5.08 7.70
CA PRO A 144 -8.46 -5.32 8.70
C PRO A 144 -7.94 -5.04 10.11
N SER A 145 -8.67 -4.18 10.83
CA SER A 145 -8.35 -3.73 12.19
C SER A 145 -9.66 -3.53 12.95
N ASP A 146 -9.60 -3.54 14.28
CA ASP A 146 -10.78 -3.36 15.12
C ASP A 146 -11.21 -1.89 15.16
N VAL A 147 -12.50 -1.67 15.40
CA VAL A 147 -13.06 -0.33 15.62
C VAL A 147 -12.46 0.24 16.90
N VAL A 148 -11.89 1.44 16.80
CA VAL A 148 -11.25 2.14 17.91
C VAL A 148 -12.31 2.82 18.79
N TRP A 149 -13.34 3.41 18.18
CA TRP A 149 -14.36 4.14 18.92
C TRP A 149 -15.68 4.31 18.15
N PRO A 150 -16.85 4.17 18.82
CA PRO A 150 -18.14 4.57 18.27
C PRO A 150 -18.47 6.03 18.61
N TYR A 151 -18.88 6.81 17.59
CA TYR A 151 -19.36 8.18 17.74
C TYR A 151 -20.86 8.26 17.59
N THR A 152 -21.53 8.93 18.53
CA THR A 152 -22.97 9.19 18.50
C THR A 152 -23.26 10.66 18.22
N ASN A 153 -24.51 11.01 17.92
CA ASN A 153 -24.93 12.41 17.76
C ASN A 153 -24.59 13.31 18.97
N CYS A 154 -24.48 12.74 20.18
CA CYS A 154 -24.14 13.48 21.40
C CYS A 154 -22.65 13.86 21.49
N ASP A 155 -21.77 13.15 20.79
CA ASP A 155 -20.32 13.37 20.82
C ASP A 155 -19.88 14.45 19.81
N VAL A 156 -20.72 14.69 18.81
CA VAL A 156 -20.44 15.59 17.69
C VAL A 156 -20.89 17.02 18.00
N VAL A 157 -20.03 17.97 17.67
CA VAL A 157 -20.34 19.40 17.72
C VAL A 157 -21.29 19.72 16.57
N VAL A 158 -22.50 20.15 16.94
CA VAL A 158 -23.51 20.60 16.00
C VAL A 158 -23.12 21.97 15.44
N ASP A 159 -23.22 22.13 14.13
CA ASP A 159 -22.95 23.41 13.46
C ASP A 159 -24.07 24.46 13.72
N ASP A 160 -23.85 25.69 13.24
CA ASP A 160 -24.83 26.78 13.37
C ASP A 160 -26.20 26.48 12.71
N ASN A 161 -26.26 25.49 11.81
CA ASN A 161 -27.47 25.05 11.11
C ASN A 161 -28.15 23.85 11.79
N GLY A 162 -27.65 23.38 12.93
CA GLY A 162 -28.22 22.23 13.64
C GLY A 162 -27.76 20.87 13.09
N VAL A 163 -26.74 20.81 12.23
CA VAL A 163 -26.25 19.58 11.60
C VAL A 163 -24.95 19.12 12.26
N GLY A 164 -24.94 17.90 12.79
CA GLY A 164 -23.73 17.26 13.35
C GLY A 164 -22.92 16.51 12.28
N PHE A 165 -23.51 15.44 11.72
CA PHE A 165 -22.90 14.66 10.65
C PHE A 165 -23.33 15.18 9.28
N ARG A 166 -22.37 15.43 8.39
CA ARG A 166 -22.63 15.81 7.00
C ARG A 166 -22.19 14.69 6.07
N TYR A 167 -23.12 14.17 5.30
CA TYR A 167 -22.87 13.09 4.35
C TYR A 167 -22.71 13.65 2.94
N SER A 168 -21.66 13.20 2.26
CA SER A 168 -21.48 13.39 0.82
C SER A 168 -21.29 12.03 0.15
N PHE A 169 -21.63 11.95 -1.14
CA PHE A 169 -21.56 10.70 -1.90
C PHE A 169 -20.66 10.86 -3.11
N SER A 170 -19.90 9.81 -3.41
CA SER A 170 -19.07 9.76 -4.62
C SER A 170 -19.94 9.72 -5.87
N ALA A 171 -19.55 10.47 -6.90
CA ALA A 171 -20.28 10.50 -8.15
C ALA A 171 -20.14 9.16 -8.88
N LEU A 172 -21.18 8.75 -9.62
CA LEU A 172 -21.18 7.46 -10.32
C LEU A 172 -20.03 7.35 -11.33
N LYS A 173 -19.64 8.46 -11.96
CA LYS A 173 -18.52 8.53 -12.91
C LYS A 173 -17.16 8.18 -12.28
N ASP A 174 -17.02 8.36 -10.97
CA ASP A 174 -15.77 8.09 -10.25
C ASP A 174 -15.71 6.61 -9.81
N ARG A 175 -16.78 5.84 -10.04
CA ARG A 175 -16.85 4.41 -9.73
C ARG A 175 -16.34 3.60 -10.92
N HIS A 176 -15.09 3.16 -10.82
CA HIS A 176 -14.45 2.32 -11.83
C HIS A 176 -14.95 0.87 -11.71
N THR A 177 -15.29 0.28 -12.85
CA THR A 177 -15.78 -1.11 -12.93
C THR A 177 -14.79 -2.05 -13.63
N ALA A 178 -13.78 -1.47 -14.27
CA ALA A 178 -12.68 -2.17 -14.91
C ALA A 178 -11.36 -1.43 -14.61
N VAL A 179 -10.28 -2.18 -14.41
CA VAL A 179 -8.94 -1.63 -14.18
C VAL A 179 -7.91 -2.40 -15.02
N GLU A 180 -7.14 -1.67 -15.82
CA GLU A 180 -5.92 -2.16 -16.47
C GLU A 180 -4.72 -1.87 -15.56
N VAL A 181 -4.09 -2.92 -15.05
CA VAL A 181 -2.93 -2.83 -14.16
C VAL A 181 -1.67 -3.23 -14.92
N ASN A 182 -0.75 -2.30 -15.12
CA ASN A 182 0.55 -2.60 -15.70
C ASN A 182 1.51 -3.13 -14.63
N TYR A 183 2.24 -4.20 -14.93
CA TYR A 183 3.25 -4.79 -14.07
C TYR A 183 4.43 -5.30 -14.91
N THR A 184 5.58 -5.54 -14.27
CA THR A 184 6.76 -6.07 -14.96
C THR A 184 6.71 -7.59 -14.94
N ASP A 185 6.62 -8.23 -16.10
CA ASP A 185 6.36 -9.67 -16.18
C ASP A 185 7.64 -10.49 -16.42
N PRO A 186 8.08 -11.31 -15.44
CA PRO A 186 9.25 -12.16 -15.61
C PRO A 186 9.08 -13.25 -16.67
N GLN A 187 7.84 -13.68 -16.97
CA GLN A 187 7.55 -14.69 -17.99
C GLN A 187 7.57 -14.09 -19.40
N ASN A 188 7.30 -12.80 -19.52
CA ASN A 188 7.40 -12.02 -20.76
C ASN A 188 8.73 -11.26 -20.86
N GLY A 189 9.83 -11.89 -20.42
CA GLY A 189 11.18 -11.33 -20.57
C GLY A 189 11.41 -10.02 -19.81
N TRP A 190 10.73 -9.81 -18.68
CA TRP A 190 10.79 -8.58 -17.86
C TRP A 190 10.25 -7.33 -18.57
N GLN A 191 9.40 -7.51 -19.58
CA GLN A 191 8.67 -6.41 -20.20
C GLN A 191 7.41 -6.05 -19.42
N THR A 192 6.86 -4.87 -19.68
CA THR A 192 5.58 -4.47 -19.10
C THR A 192 4.45 -5.28 -19.72
N SER A 193 3.71 -6.01 -18.89
CA SER A 193 2.46 -6.68 -19.25
C SER A 193 1.29 -5.95 -18.56
N THR A 194 0.09 -6.05 -19.13
CA THR A 194 -1.12 -5.46 -18.57
C THR A 194 -2.07 -6.56 -18.13
N GLU A 195 -2.52 -6.51 -16.88
CA GLU A 195 -3.60 -7.34 -16.38
C GLU A 195 -4.91 -6.55 -16.39
N LEU A 196 -5.93 -7.07 -17.08
CA LEU A 196 -7.27 -6.50 -17.06
C LEU A 196 -8.08 -7.17 -15.95
N VAL A 197 -8.59 -6.35 -15.03
CA VAL A 197 -9.49 -6.77 -13.95
C VAL A 197 -10.85 -6.13 -14.18
N GLU A 198 -11.91 -6.92 -14.19
CA GLU A 198 -13.27 -6.45 -14.43
C GLU A 198 -14.22 -7.03 -13.38
N ASP A 199 -15.21 -6.24 -12.96
CA ASP A 199 -16.31 -6.70 -12.10
C ASP A 199 -17.59 -6.81 -12.95
N PRO A 200 -17.99 -8.02 -13.39
CA PRO A 200 -19.11 -8.20 -14.30
C PRO A 200 -20.45 -7.69 -13.75
N GLU A 201 -20.67 -7.81 -12.44
CA GLU A 201 -21.90 -7.34 -11.79
C GLU A 201 -21.96 -5.82 -11.79
N ALA A 202 -20.84 -5.17 -11.47
CA ALA A 202 -20.75 -3.71 -11.51
C ALA A 202 -20.86 -3.18 -12.94
N ILE A 203 -20.28 -3.86 -13.93
CA ILE A 203 -20.39 -3.49 -15.35
C ILE A 203 -21.84 -3.59 -15.83
N LEU A 204 -22.56 -4.65 -15.45
CA LEU A 204 -23.97 -4.82 -15.80
C LEU A 204 -24.83 -3.67 -15.21
N ARG A 205 -24.48 -3.21 -14.01
CA ARG A 205 -25.26 -2.18 -13.29
C ARG A 205 -24.91 -0.74 -13.67
N TYR A 206 -23.64 -0.43 -13.89
CA TYR A 206 -23.14 0.94 -14.04
C TYR A 206 -22.48 1.20 -15.40
N GLY A 207 -22.33 0.18 -16.23
CA GLY A 207 -21.55 0.23 -17.46
C GLY A 207 -20.05 0.06 -17.21
N ARG A 208 -19.30 -0.07 -18.31
CA ARG A 208 -17.84 -0.23 -18.27
C ARG A 208 -17.16 1.12 -18.09
N ASN A 209 -16.46 1.29 -16.96
CA ASN A 209 -15.65 2.46 -16.64
C ASN A 209 -14.23 2.00 -16.33
N LEU A 210 -13.30 2.33 -17.23
CA LEU A 210 -11.93 1.82 -17.21
C LEU A 210 -10.97 2.82 -16.56
N LEU A 211 -10.23 2.36 -15.55
CA LEU A 211 -9.06 3.03 -15.01
C LEU A 211 -7.78 2.33 -15.48
N LYS A 212 -6.73 3.11 -15.77
CA LYS A 212 -5.39 2.57 -16.01
C LYS A 212 -4.51 2.91 -14.82
N MET A 213 -3.80 1.91 -14.30
CA MET A 213 -2.86 2.10 -13.20
C MET A 213 -1.57 1.31 -13.41
N ASP A 214 -0.49 1.81 -12.83
CA ASP A 214 0.81 1.13 -12.83
C ASP A 214 1.08 0.55 -11.44
N ALA A 215 1.30 -0.75 -11.35
CA ALA A 215 1.69 -1.41 -10.11
C ALA A 215 3.22 -1.36 -9.97
N PHE A 216 3.71 -0.29 -9.34
CA PHE A 216 5.14 -0.06 -9.19
C PHE A 216 5.84 -1.18 -8.41
N GLY A 217 6.92 -1.72 -8.99
CA GLY A 217 7.69 -2.82 -8.41
C GLY A 217 6.97 -4.18 -8.37
N CYS A 218 5.78 -4.29 -8.96
CA CYS A 218 5.04 -5.54 -9.03
C CYS A 218 5.59 -6.43 -10.14
N THR A 219 5.90 -7.69 -9.80
CA THR A 219 6.36 -8.70 -10.76
C THR A 219 5.49 -9.95 -10.81
N SER A 220 4.37 -9.95 -10.10
CA SER A 220 3.41 -11.05 -10.13
C SER A 220 2.09 -10.58 -10.74
N ARG A 221 1.58 -11.38 -11.67
CA ARG A 221 0.24 -11.21 -12.23
C ARG A 221 -0.83 -11.27 -11.14
N GLY A 222 -0.68 -12.16 -10.15
CA GLY A 222 -1.62 -12.29 -9.03
C GLY A 222 -1.66 -11.04 -8.16
N GLN A 223 -0.50 -10.46 -7.85
CA GLN A 223 -0.41 -9.20 -7.13
C GLN A 223 -1.03 -8.04 -7.91
N ALA A 224 -0.79 -7.95 -9.23
CA ALA A 224 -1.42 -6.96 -10.09
C ALA A 224 -2.95 -7.10 -10.12
N HIS A 225 -3.45 -8.33 -10.28
CA HIS A 225 -4.88 -8.63 -10.23
C HIS A 225 -5.52 -8.22 -8.90
N ARG A 226 -4.88 -8.54 -7.75
CA ARG A 226 -5.35 -8.11 -6.42
C ARG A 226 -5.34 -6.60 -6.24
N ALA A 227 -4.40 -5.89 -6.87
CA ALA A 227 -4.36 -4.42 -6.83
C ALA A 227 -5.53 -3.82 -7.62
N GLY A 228 -5.81 -4.32 -8.83
CA GLY A 228 -6.97 -3.88 -9.62
C GLY A 228 -8.30 -4.18 -8.92
N LEU A 229 -8.45 -5.38 -8.34
CA LEU A 229 -9.64 -5.74 -7.56
C LEU A 229 -9.83 -4.81 -6.36
N TRP A 230 -8.75 -4.47 -5.65
CA TRP A 230 -8.81 -3.54 -4.52
C TRP A 230 -9.35 -2.18 -4.98
N VAL A 231 -8.82 -1.59 -6.07
CA VAL A 231 -9.30 -0.31 -6.58
C VAL A 231 -10.79 -0.35 -6.96
N ILE A 232 -11.24 -1.41 -7.64
CA ILE A 232 -12.65 -1.57 -8.00
C ILE A 232 -13.52 -1.67 -6.74
N LYS A 233 -13.15 -2.52 -5.78
CA LYS A 233 -13.94 -2.72 -4.56
C LYS A 233 -13.96 -1.46 -3.70
N THR A 234 -12.85 -0.75 -3.55
CA THR A 234 -12.78 0.56 -2.90
C THR A 234 -13.76 1.53 -3.56
N GLY A 235 -13.71 1.71 -4.89
CA GLY A 235 -14.62 2.64 -5.58
C GLY A 235 -16.11 2.25 -5.53
N LEU A 236 -16.42 0.96 -5.43
CA LEU A 236 -17.80 0.47 -5.34
C LEU A 236 -18.37 0.47 -3.92
N LEU A 237 -17.53 0.31 -2.90
CA LEU A 237 -17.94 0.23 -1.49
C LEU A 237 -17.83 1.57 -0.78
N GLU A 238 -16.75 2.34 -1.01
CA GLU A 238 -16.51 3.66 -0.42
C GLU A 238 -17.29 4.73 -1.18
N THR A 239 -18.62 4.66 -1.06
CA THR A 239 -19.53 5.56 -1.78
C THR A 239 -19.94 6.78 -0.98
N GLN A 240 -19.63 6.81 0.32
CA GLN A 240 -20.10 7.81 1.26
C GLN A 240 -18.94 8.34 2.08
N THR A 241 -18.88 9.66 2.24
CA THR A 241 -17.96 10.37 3.13
C THR A 241 -18.77 11.08 4.20
N VAL A 242 -18.29 11.05 5.43
CA VAL A 242 -18.92 11.73 6.57
C VAL A 242 -17.97 12.78 7.11
N ASP A 243 -18.41 14.04 7.09
CA ASP A 243 -17.72 15.17 7.69
C ASP A 243 -18.42 15.55 9.00
N PHE A 244 -17.67 15.63 10.09
CA PHE A 244 -18.21 16.01 11.39
C PHE A 244 -17.11 16.65 12.25
N THR A 245 -17.51 17.41 13.27
CA THR A 245 -16.59 18.10 14.17
C THR A 245 -16.69 17.50 15.56
N LEU A 246 -15.54 17.21 16.18
CA LEU A 246 -15.46 16.71 17.54
C LEU A 246 -14.85 17.77 18.46
N GLY A 247 -15.18 17.67 19.75
CA GLY A 247 -14.41 18.35 20.79
C GLY A 247 -13.03 17.71 21.02
N SER A 248 -12.47 17.88 22.21
CA SER A 248 -11.15 17.33 22.58
C SER A 248 -11.04 15.81 22.46
N GLN A 249 -12.16 15.09 22.44
CA GLN A 249 -12.20 13.64 22.28
C GLN A 249 -11.60 13.18 20.94
N GLY A 250 -11.63 14.01 19.89
CA GLY A 250 -11.03 13.68 18.59
C GLY A 250 -9.51 13.59 18.61
N LEU A 251 -8.83 14.16 19.61
CA LEU A 251 -7.36 14.12 19.74
C LEU A 251 -6.81 12.72 20.00
N ARG A 252 -7.67 11.75 20.32
CA ARG A 252 -7.27 10.35 20.52
C ARG A 252 -6.91 9.63 19.22
N HIS A 253 -7.35 10.16 18.08
CA HIS A 253 -7.27 9.44 16.81
C HIS A 253 -6.01 9.76 16.03
N THR A 254 -5.50 8.74 15.35
CA THR A 254 -4.52 8.88 14.28
C THR A 254 -5.17 8.65 12.92
N PRO A 255 -4.64 9.25 11.83
CA PRO A 255 -5.11 8.94 10.50
C PRO A 255 -5.14 7.43 10.25
N GLY A 256 -6.23 6.92 9.67
CA GLY A 256 -6.45 5.50 9.38
C GLY A 256 -6.97 4.64 10.53
N ASP A 257 -7.28 5.23 11.69
CA ASP A 257 -8.12 4.57 12.70
C ASP A 257 -9.51 4.26 12.11
N ILE A 258 -10.03 3.08 12.42
CA ILE A 258 -11.40 2.70 12.06
C ILE A 258 -12.33 3.15 13.18
N ILE A 259 -13.35 3.93 12.82
CA ILE A 259 -14.37 4.43 13.75
C ILE A 259 -15.75 3.95 13.31
N GLU A 260 -16.67 3.88 14.26
CA GLU A 260 -18.08 3.60 14.00
C GLU A 260 -18.90 4.88 14.17
N ILE A 261 -19.89 5.08 13.29
CA ILE A 261 -20.79 6.23 13.33
C ILE A 261 -22.20 5.74 13.63
N CYS A 262 -22.70 6.07 14.80
CA CYS A 262 -24.05 5.80 15.27
C CYS A 262 -24.89 7.09 15.13
N ASP A 263 -25.31 7.41 13.91
CA ASP A 263 -26.17 8.55 13.63
C ASP A 263 -27.65 8.16 13.64
N ASN A 264 -28.40 8.72 14.59
CA ASN A 264 -29.84 8.52 14.75
C ASN A 264 -30.65 9.05 13.56
N ASP A 265 -30.22 10.17 12.96
CA ASP A 265 -30.93 10.81 11.84
C ASP A 265 -30.76 9.97 10.57
N TYR A 266 -29.58 9.38 10.38
CA TYR A 266 -29.30 8.47 9.28
C TYR A 266 -29.96 7.10 9.49
N ALA A 267 -29.95 6.57 10.71
CA ALA A 267 -30.55 5.28 11.04
C ALA A 267 -32.09 5.32 11.09
N GLY A 268 -32.70 6.50 11.22
CA GLY A 268 -34.15 6.67 11.38
C GLY A 268 -34.68 6.04 12.67
N THR A 269 -33.81 5.77 13.64
CA THR A 269 -34.10 5.13 14.93
C THR A 269 -33.01 5.54 15.92
N MET A 270 -33.36 5.65 17.21
CA MET A 270 -32.37 5.94 18.26
C MET A 270 -31.42 4.73 18.43
N THR A 271 -30.28 4.79 17.76
CA THR A 271 -29.17 3.83 17.83
C THR A 271 -28.16 4.19 18.92
N GLY A 272 -28.14 5.44 19.38
CA GLY A 272 -27.30 5.88 20.49
C GLY A 272 -27.78 7.18 21.15
N GLY A 273 -27.62 7.25 22.47
CA GLY A 273 -27.91 8.42 23.29
C GLY A 273 -27.47 8.13 24.72
N ARG A 274 -26.90 9.13 25.40
CA ARG A 274 -26.56 9.05 26.81
C ARG A 274 -27.60 9.80 27.64
#